data_AF-A0A8S9Z7J8-F1
#
_entry.id   AF-A0A8S9Z7J8-F1
#
_cell.length_a   1.000
_cell.length_b   1.000
_cell.length_c   1.000
_cell.angle_alpha   90.00
_cell.angle_beta   90.00
_cell.angle_gamma   90.00
#
_symmetry.space_group_name_H-M   'P 1'
#
loop_
_entity.id
_entity.type
_entity.pdbx_description
1 polymer ?
#
loop_
_entity_poly.entity_id
_entity_poly.type
_entity_poly.pdbx_seq_one_letter_code
_entity_poly.pdbx_strand_id
1 'polypeptide(L)'
;MIGAELTDAEKFRIVSDFFLLQSPPGEFNEVFNDVRTLLNDDILLEKGCLEAIKQYNRSQFVSVKLDGVEQATLVTEHNEMSDGRFVDPKSQKIFKYDHLRKEAVETHPISKEIDDKHEQWRKILQKGIG
;
A
#
# COMPACT_ATOMS: atom_id res chain seq x y z
N MET A 1 -25.57 -3.15 -33.73
CA MET A 1 -24.55 -3.82 -32.90
C MET A 1 -24.97 -3.64 -31.45
N ILE A 2 -25.51 -4.69 -30.85
CA ILE A 2 -25.80 -4.74 -29.42
C ILE A 2 -24.43 -4.78 -28.74
N GLY A 3 -24.07 -3.73 -28.00
CA GLY A 3 -22.83 -3.71 -27.23
C GLY A 3 -22.85 -4.90 -26.28
N ALA A 4 -21.86 -5.79 -26.38
CA ALA A 4 -21.75 -6.90 -25.45
C ALA A 4 -21.58 -6.33 -24.04
N GLU A 5 -22.46 -6.71 -23.11
CA GLU A 5 -22.26 -6.38 -21.70
C GLU A 5 -20.96 -7.04 -21.24
N LEU A 6 -20.07 -6.22 -20.69
CA LEU A 6 -18.83 -6.71 -20.09
C LEU A 6 -19.17 -7.62 -18.91
N THR A 7 -18.45 -8.73 -18.80
CA THR A 7 -18.53 -9.57 -17.60
C THR A 7 -17.96 -8.83 -16.39
N ASP A 8 -18.37 -9.20 -15.18
CA ASP A 8 -17.86 -8.54 -13.96
C ASP A 8 -16.35 -8.70 -13.79
N ALA A 9 -15.79 -9.81 -14.29
CA ALA A 9 -14.34 -10.02 -14.34
C ALA A 9 -13.62 -9.03 -15.27
N GLU A 10 -14.22 -8.70 -16.41
CA GLU A 10 -13.65 -7.72 -17.35
C GLU A 10 -13.77 -6.30 -16.83
N LYS A 11 -14.92 -5.94 -16.24
CA LYS A 11 -15.10 -4.65 -15.55
C LYS A 11 -14.05 -4.49 -14.46
N PHE A 12 -13.82 -5.55 -13.68
CA PHE A 12 -12.80 -5.57 -12.64
C PHE A 12 -11.39 -5.33 -13.17
N ARG A 13 -10.99 -6.06 -14.22
CA ARG A 13 -9.67 -5.89 -14.84
C ARG A 13 -9.48 -4.46 -15.35
N ILE A 14 -10.51 -3.88 -15.96
CA ILE A 14 -10.46 -2.50 -16.45
C ILE A 14 -10.25 -1.53 -15.29
N VAL A 15 -11.06 -1.65 -14.24
CA VAL A 15 -10.95 -0.81 -13.03
C VAL A 15 -9.56 -0.88 -12.39
N SER A 16 -9.06 -2.09 -12.15
CA SER A 16 -7.79 -2.28 -11.47
C SER A 16 -6.60 -1.86 -12.33
N ASP A 17 -6.48 -2.40 -13.53
CA ASP A 17 -5.27 -2.28 -14.35
C ASP A 17 -5.17 -0.92 -15.03
N PHE A 18 -6.30 -0.34 -15.48
CA PHE A 18 -6.29 0.89 -16.27
C PHE A 18 -6.57 2.14 -15.46
N PHE A 19 -7.37 2.07 -14.39
CA PHE A 19 -7.70 3.24 -13.59
C PHE A 19 -6.86 3.31 -12.32
N LEU A 20 -6.93 2.30 -11.44
CA LEU A 20 -6.31 2.38 -10.12
C LEU A 20 -4.78 2.32 -10.18
N LEU A 21 -4.22 1.35 -10.92
CA LEU A 21 -2.75 1.19 -11.02
C LEU A 21 -2.06 2.31 -11.81
N GLN A 22 -2.77 2.94 -12.75
CA GLN A 22 -2.25 4.05 -13.56
C GLN A 22 -2.61 5.42 -12.99
N SER A 23 -3.25 5.47 -11.82
CA SER A 23 -3.64 6.73 -11.19
C SER A 23 -2.40 7.60 -10.91
N PRO A 24 -2.42 8.89 -11.24
CA PRO A 24 -1.37 9.82 -10.86
C PRO A 24 -1.16 9.83 -9.34
N PRO A 25 0.09 10.03 -8.86
CA PRO A 25 0.38 10.13 -7.44
C PRO A 25 -0.37 11.33 -6.84
N GLY A 26 -1.18 11.07 -5.80
CA GLY A 26 -1.99 12.09 -5.12
C GLY A 26 -3.45 12.13 -5.56
N GLU A 27 -3.78 11.69 -6.78
CA GLU A 27 -5.14 11.70 -7.32
C GLU A 27 -5.91 10.39 -7.10
N PHE A 28 -5.27 9.39 -6.46
CA PHE A 28 -5.86 8.07 -6.23
C PHE A 28 -7.27 8.12 -5.62
N ASN A 29 -7.51 9.01 -4.65
CA ASN A 29 -8.82 9.10 -3.99
C ASN A 29 -9.90 9.62 -4.95
N GLU A 30 -9.55 10.52 -5.87
CA GLU A 30 -10.46 11.07 -6.87
C GLU A 30 -10.78 10.02 -7.92
N VAL A 31 -9.75 9.37 -8.48
CA VAL A 31 -9.91 8.26 -9.44
C VAL A 31 -10.74 7.13 -8.85
N PHE A 32 -10.54 6.79 -7.58
CA PHE A 32 -11.34 5.77 -6.89
C PHE A 32 -12.82 6.16 -6.76
N ASN A 33 -13.12 7.42 -6.43
CA ASN A 33 -14.49 7.91 -6.33
C ASN A 33 -15.21 7.95 -7.69
N ASP A 34 -14.50 8.34 -8.75
CA ASP A 34 -15.03 8.35 -10.11
C ASP A 34 -15.35 6.93 -10.57
N VAL A 35 -14.43 5.99 -10.35
CA VAL A 35 -14.64 4.56 -10.66
C VAL A 35 -15.80 3.98 -9.87
N ARG A 36 -15.92 4.30 -8.57
CA ARG A 36 -17.04 3.86 -7.74
C ARG A 36 -18.38 4.33 -8.31
N THR A 37 -18.45 5.58 -8.76
CA THR A 37 -19.64 6.15 -9.38
C THR A 37 -19.97 5.49 -10.73
N LEU A 38 -18.95 5.14 -11.52
CA LEU A 38 -19.11 4.46 -12.81
C LEU A 38 -19.57 3.00 -12.66
N LEU A 39 -19.05 2.28 -11.66
CA LEU A 39 -19.35 0.86 -11.46
C LEU A 39 -20.66 0.65 -10.69
N ASN A 40 -20.97 1.53 -9.74
CA ASN A 40 -22.15 1.48 -8.86
C ASN A 40 -22.37 0.11 -8.18
N ASP A 41 -21.27 -0.60 -7.88
CA ASP A 41 -21.25 -1.88 -7.18
C ASP A 41 -20.10 -1.87 -6.15
N ASP A 42 -20.44 -1.51 -4.92
CA ASP A 42 -19.49 -1.39 -3.82
C ASP A 42 -18.91 -2.75 -3.40
N ILE A 43 -19.67 -3.84 -3.56
CA ILE A 43 -19.24 -5.19 -3.17
C ILE A 43 -18.14 -5.67 -4.12
N LEU A 44 -18.32 -5.42 -5.42
CA LEU A 44 -17.33 -5.73 -6.44
C LEU A 44 -16.07 -4.87 -6.27
N LEU A 45 -16.24 -3.59 -5.94
CA LEU A 45 -15.15 -2.65 -5.71
C LEU A 45 -14.30 -3.04 -4.49
N GLU A 46 -14.92 -3.37 -3.34
CA GLU A 46 -14.21 -3.69 -2.10
C GLU A 46 -13.36 -4.96 -2.23
N LYS A 47 -13.94 -6.05 -2.75
CA LYS A 47 -13.23 -7.34 -2.89
C LYS A 47 -12.16 -7.30 -3.97
N GLY A 48 -12.46 -6.65 -5.09
CA GLY A 48 -11.58 -6.62 -6.23
C GLY A 48 -10.43 -5.63 -6.06
N CYS A 49 -10.75 -4.38 -5.69
CA CYS A 49 -9.78 -3.29 -5.78
C CYS A 49 -8.72 -3.38 -4.70
N LEU A 50 -8.99 -4.00 -3.55
CA LEU A 50 -8.05 -4.05 -2.42
C LEU A 50 -6.64 -4.47 -2.85
N GLU A 51 -6.49 -5.47 -3.72
CA GLU A 51 -5.18 -5.92 -4.19
C GLU A 51 -4.50 -4.89 -5.10
N ALA A 52 -5.25 -4.26 -6.01
CA ALA A 52 -4.75 -3.16 -6.83
C ALA A 52 -4.33 -1.96 -5.99
N ILE A 53 -5.08 -1.64 -4.92
CA ILE A 53 -4.76 -0.56 -3.98
C ILE A 53 -3.47 -0.89 -3.21
N LYS A 54 -3.30 -2.14 -2.77
CA LYS A 54 -2.06 -2.59 -2.13
C LYS A 54 -0.88 -2.45 -3.08
N GLN A 55 -1.02 -2.91 -4.32
CA GLN A 55 0.03 -2.83 -5.33
C GLN A 55 0.36 -1.37 -5.69
N TYR A 56 -0.65 -0.51 -5.83
CA TYR A 56 -0.45 0.92 -6.05
C TYR A 56 0.34 1.55 -4.90
N ASN A 57 -0.10 1.35 -3.65
CA ASN A 57 0.57 1.93 -2.48
C ASN A 57 2.03 1.47 -2.35
N ARG A 58 2.31 0.19 -2.64
CA ARG A 58 3.66 -0.39 -2.63
C ARG A 58 4.54 0.18 -3.75
N SER A 59 4.01 0.27 -4.97
CA SER A 59 4.76 0.77 -6.13
C SER A 59 5.01 2.27 -6.10
N GLN A 60 4.14 3.03 -5.44
CA GLN A 60 4.29 4.49 -5.25
C GLN A 60 5.09 4.88 -4.01
N PHE A 61 5.61 3.91 -3.24
CA PHE A 61 6.41 4.16 -2.03
C PHE A 61 5.67 5.10 -1.06
N VAL A 62 4.38 4.85 -0.82
CA VAL A 62 3.55 5.72 0.00
C VAL A 62 4.14 5.87 1.40
N SER A 63 4.26 7.10 1.87
CA SER A 63 4.76 7.40 3.21
C SER A 63 3.65 7.31 4.24
N VAL A 64 3.92 6.67 5.38
CA VAL A 64 3.01 6.59 6.53
C VAL A 64 3.73 7.06 7.78
N LYS A 65 3.02 7.83 8.62
CA LYS A 65 3.53 8.27 9.91
C LYS A 65 3.12 7.26 10.99
N LEU A 66 4.10 6.75 11.72
CA LEU A 66 3.87 5.86 12.85
C LEU A 66 3.75 6.66 14.15
N ASP A 67 2.88 6.21 15.06
CA ASP A 67 2.73 6.85 16.37
C ASP A 67 4.03 6.80 17.17
N GLY A 68 4.44 7.96 17.68
CA GLY A 68 5.68 8.12 18.45
C GLY A 68 6.96 7.95 17.63
N VAL A 69 6.90 8.05 16.30
CA VAL A 69 8.07 8.11 15.42
C VAL A 69 8.10 9.47 14.73
N GLU A 70 9.25 10.15 14.80
CA GLU A 70 9.41 11.49 14.22
C GLU A 70 9.43 11.47 12.68
N GLN A 71 10.04 10.44 12.11
CA GLN A 71 10.19 10.28 10.66
C GLN A 71 9.13 9.33 10.09
N ALA A 72 8.58 9.69 8.93
CA ALA A 72 7.67 8.82 8.21
C ALA A 72 8.42 7.59 7.65
N THR A 73 7.71 6.46 7.65
CA THR A 73 8.17 5.20 7.06
C THR A 73 7.55 5.04 5.68
N LEU A 74 8.22 4.36 4.77
CA LEU A 74 7.68 4.03 3.44
C LEU A 74 7.02 2.66 3.45
N VAL A 75 5.93 2.50 2.70
CA VAL A 75 5.27 1.22 2.44
C VAL A 75 5.80 0.68 1.11
N THR A 76 6.53 -0.43 1.14
CA THR A 76 7.20 -1.02 -0.03
C THR A 76 7.13 -2.54 0.01
N GLU A 77 7.41 -3.20 -1.12
CA GLU A 77 7.53 -4.67 -1.15
C GLU A 77 8.74 -5.17 -0.35
N HIS A 78 9.76 -4.33 -0.16
CA HIS A 78 11.00 -4.70 0.54
C HIS A 78 10.86 -4.75 2.05
N ASN A 79 9.86 -4.05 2.61
CA ASN A 79 9.59 -4.06 4.05
C ASN A 79 8.28 -4.76 4.41
N GLU A 80 7.64 -5.41 3.44
CA GLU A 80 6.48 -6.27 3.67
C GLU A 80 6.93 -7.63 4.21
N MET A 81 6.25 -8.08 5.26
CA MET A 81 6.41 -9.40 5.86
C MET A 81 5.38 -10.37 5.28
N SER A 82 5.61 -11.68 5.46
CA SER A 82 4.74 -12.73 4.91
C SER A 82 3.31 -12.75 5.49
N ASP A 83 3.07 -12.06 6.61
CA ASP A 83 1.76 -11.90 7.24
C ASP A 83 1.01 -10.62 6.80
N GLY A 84 1.55 -9.89 5.81
CA GLY A 84 0.98 -8.63 5.31
C GLY A 84 1.21 -7.45 6.26
N ARG A 85 2.11 -7.58 7.23
CA ARG A 85 2.60 -6.47 8.05
C ARG A 85 3.83 -5.85 7.41
N PHE A 86 4.12 -4.62 7.82
CA PHE A 86 5.27 -3.86 7.37
C PHE A 86 6.21 -3.63 8.53
N VAL A 87 7.50 -3.58 8.22
CA VAL A 87 8.53 -3.35 9.21
C VAL A 87 9.24 -2.02 8.95
N ASP A 88 9.52 -1.31 10.04
CA ASP A 88 10.38 -0.14 10.03
C ASP A 88 11.67 -0.46 10.81
N PRO A 89 12.77 -0.79 10.13
CA PRO A 89 14.06 -1.03 10.77
C PRO A 89 14.61 0.20 11.49
N LYS A 90 14.15 1.41 11.17
CA LYS A 90 14.62 2.65 11.81
C LYS A 90 13.97 2.84 13.17
N SER A 91 12.64 2.76 13.25
CA SER A 91 11.91 2.89 14.52
C SER A 91 11.84 1.59 15.31
N GLN A 92 12.32 0.48 14.72
CA GLN A 92 12.25 -0.87 15.29
C GLN A 92 10.80 -1.28 15.61
N LYS A 93 9.87 -0.96 14.70
CA LYS A 93 8.45 -1.26 14.83
C LYS A 93 7.95 -2.09 13.66
N ILE A 94 6.98 -2.96 13.95
CA ILE A 94 6.15 -3.67 12.99
C ILE A 94 4.77 -3.02 13.05
N PHE A 95 4.16 -2.78 11.91
CA PHE A 95 2.83 -2.19 11.83
C PHE A 95 2.04 -2.85 10.71
N LYS A 96 0.73 -2.89 10.86
CA LYS A 96 -0.17 -3.22 9.76
C LYS A 96 -0.56 -1.93 9.06
N TYR A 97 -0.66 -1.96 7.74
CA TYR A 97 -1.06 -0.78 6.98
C TYR A 97 -2.48 -0.95 6.45
N ASP A 98 -3.36 -0.01 6.80
CA ASP A 98 -4.68 0.08 6.20
C ASP A 98 -4.55 0.82 4.87
N HIS A 99 -4.58 0.06 3.78
CA HIS A 99 -4.40 0.59 2.42
C HIS A 99 -5.56 1.50 1.96
N LEU A 100 -6.74 1.37 2.57
CA LEU A 100 -7.90 2.22 2.25
C LEU A 100 -7.80 3.55 2.99
N ARG A 101 -7.47 3.50 4.29
CA ARG A 101 -7.35 4.70 5.13
C ARG A 101 -6.01 5.41 4.99
N LYS A 102 -5.00 4.73 4.42
CA LYS A 102 -3.61 5.17 4.33
C LYS A 102 -3.00 5.45 5.71
N GLU A 103 -3.38 4.62 6.68
CA GLU A 103 -3.00 4.76 8.09
C GLU A 103 -2.27 3.51 8.58
N ALA A 104 -1.29 3.70 9.46
CA ALA A 104 -0.69 2.59 10.18
C ALA A 104 -1.58 2.20 11.36
N VAL A 105 -1.85 0.91 11.50
CA VAL A 105 -2.63 0.31 12.58
C VAL A 105 -1.81 -0.80 13.24
N GLU A 106 -2.18 -1.19 14.46
CA GLU A 106 -1.55 -2.32 15.18
C GLU A 106 -0.01 -2.22 15.22
N THR A 107 0.52 -1.09 15.71
CA THR A 107 1.97 -0.89 15.83
C THR A 107 2.53 -1.64 17.04
N HIS A 108 3.60 -2.41 16.82
CA HIS A 108 4.26 -3.23 17.84
C HIS A 108 5.79 -3.07 17.73
N PRO A 109 6.54 -3.15 18.83
CA PRO A 109 8.00 -3.21 18.75
C PRO A 109 8.45 -4.51 18.10
N ILE A 110 9.54 -4.46 17.34
CA ILE A 110 10.20 -5.65 16.82
C ILE A 110 10.72 -6.48 18.00
N SER A 111 10.32 -7.76 18.08
CA SER A 111 10.72 -8.68 19.14
C SER A 111 11.99 -9.48 18.83
N LYS A 112 12.39 -9.56 17.55
CA LYS A 112 13.61 -10.20 17.07
C LYS A 112 14.27 -9.34 16.01
N GLU A 113 15.57 -9.13 16.14
CA GLU A 113 16.36 -8.46 15.10
C GLU A 113 16.17 -9.20 13.75
N ILE A 114 15.86 -8.44 12.70
CA ILE A 114 15.49 -8.98 11.39
C ILE A 114 16.72 -9.51 10.67
N ASP A 115 17.86 -8.82 10.83
CA ASP A 115 19.14 -9.21 10.24
C ASP A 115 20.34 -8.55 10.95
N ASP A 116 20.83 -9.20 12.00
CA ASP A 116 21.94 -8.72 12.83
C ASP A 116 23.23 -8.50 12.01
N LYS A 117 23.42 -9.23 10.90
CA LYS A 117 24.68 -9.22 10.14
C LYS A 117 24.85 -7.96 9.29
N HIS A 118 23.76 -7.44 8.72
CA HIS A 118 23.79 -6.28 7.84
C HIS A 118 23.26 -4.99 8.49
N GLU A 119 22.71 -5.08 9.71
CA GLU A 119 22.11 -3.96 10.42
C GLU A 119 23.09 -2.79 10.62
N GLN A 120 24.38 -3.08 10.85
CA GLN A 120 25.40 -2.04 10.98
C GLN A 120 25.55 -1.23 9.68
N TRP A 121 25.63 -1.90 8.52
CA TRP A 121 25.74 -1.24 7.22
C TRP A 121 24.47 -0.47 6.86
N ARG A 122 23.30 -1.05 7.15
CA ARG A 122 22.00 -0.38 6.96
C ARG A 122 21.94 0.94 7.73
N LYS A 123 22.34 0.95 9.01
CA LYS A 123 22.39 2.17 9.84
C LYS A 123 23.34 3.23 9.25
N ILE A 124 24.50 2.81 8.76
CA ILE A 124 25.48 3.72 8.13
C ILE A 124 24.90 4.34 6.85
N LEU A 125 24.36 3.53 5.94
CA LEU A 125 23.77 4.01 4.69
C LEU A 125 22.59 4.95 4.95
N GLN A 126 21.71 4.60 5.89
CA GLN A 126 20.57 5.45 6.24
C GLN A 126 21.01 6.80 6.82
N LYS A 127 22.08 6.82 7.64
CA LYS A 127 22.64 8.08 8.15
C LYS A 127 23.26 8.94 7.05
N GLY A 128 23.75 8.33 5.96
CA GLY A 128 24.30 9.08 4.83
C GLY A 128 23.25 9.70 3.90
N ILE A 129 22.02 9.20 3.94
CA ILE A 129 20.90 9.67 3.08
C ILE A 129 20.06 10.75 3.78
N GLY A 130 20.06 10.80 5.12
CA GLY A 130 19.36 11.81 5.92
C GLY A 130 20.24 12.98 6.32
#